data_AF-A0AA37ALY9-F1
#
_entry.id   AF-A0AA37ALY9-F1
#
_cell.length_a   1.000
_cell.length_b   1.000
_cell.length_c   1.000
_cell.angle_alpha   90.00
_cell.angle_beta   90.00
_cell.angle_gamma   90.00
#
_symmetry.space_group_name_H-M   'P 1'
#
loop_
_entity.id
_entity.type
_entity.pdbx_description
1 polymer ?
#
loop_
_entity_poly.entity_id
_entity_poly.type
_entity_poly.pdbx_seq_one_letter_code
_entity_poly.pdbx_strand_id
1 'polypeptide(L)'
;MRNVVAFVRGFPEHKMDGLLTTGLRSTRHPPVGNDQLVILHSQLSKSFFSDKAYMQVFDFSLDGADFTDFYLLASDEQGYIFQSNP
;
A
#
# COMPACT_ATOMS: atom_id res chain seq x y z
N MET A 1 -9.18 10.76 0.84
CA MET A 1 -8.22 10.10 -0.06
C MET A 1 -7.24 11.14 -0.57
N ARG A 2 -5.94 10.84 -0.60
CA ARG A 2 -4.88 11.74 -1.09
C ARG A 2 -3.95 10.99 -2.05
N ASN A 3 -3.43 11.70 -3.06
CA ASN A 3 -2.36 11.16 -3.91
C ASN A 3 -1.06 11.06 -3.12
N VAL A 4 -0.31 9.99 -3.33
CA VAL A 4 1.02 9.74 -2.73
C VAL A 4 1.95 9.13 -3.77
N VAL A 5 3.25 9.34 -3.59
CA VAL A 5 4.28 8.57 -4.29
C VAL A 5 4.81 7.51 -3.33
N ALA A 6 4.66 6.25 -3.70
CA ALA A 6 5.05 5.11 -2.88
C ALA A 6 6.22 4.36 -3.51
N PHE A 7 7.08 3.77 -2.68
CA PHE A 7 8.08 2.80 -3.11
C PHE A 7 8.30 1.73 -2.05
N VAL A 8 8.68 0.52 -2.48
CA VAL A 8 8.91 -0.62 -1.59
C VAL A 8 10.32 -0.53 -1.00
N ARG A 9 10.48 -0.92 0.27
CA ARG A 9 11.79 -1.02 0.92
C ARG A 9 12.73 -1.91 0.10
N GLY A 10 13.94 -1.40 -0.15
CA GLY A 10 14.94 -2.05 -1.00
C GLY A 10 14.92 -1.60 -2.47
N PHE A 11 13.88 -0.86 -2.89
CA PHE A 11 13.69 -0.36 -4.25
C PHE A 11 13.27 1.12 -4.29
N PRO A 12 14.02 2.05 -3.65
CA PRO A 12 13.63 3.47 -3.55
C PRO A 12 13.55 4.23 -4.89
N GLU A 13 14.23 3.73 -5.92
CA GLU A 13 14.18 4.23 -7.29
C GLU A 13 12.86 3.87 -8.00
N HIS A 14 12.18 2.81 -7.57
CA HIS A 14 10.95 2.29 -8.17
C HIS A 14 9.71 2.98 -7.58
N LYS A 15 9.63 4.30 -7.82
CA LYS A 15 8.51 5.13 -7.40
C LYS A 15 7.24 4.79 -8.19
N MET A 16 6.13 4.63 -7.48
CA MET A 16 4.82 4.31 -8.03
C MET A 16 3.79 5.30 -7.50
N ASP A 17 2.87 5.73 -8.36
CA ASP A 17 1.76 6.58 -7.95
C ASP A 17 0.72 5.76 -7.19
N GLY A 18 0.18 6.34 -6.11
CA GLY A 18 -0.83 5.70 -5.29
C GLY A 18 -1.85 6.66 -4.69
N LEU A 19 -2.91 6.07 -4.15
CA LEU A 19 -3.99 6.74 -3.45
C LEU A 19 -4.05 6.22 -2.01
N LEU A 20 -3.84 7.10 -1.04
CA LEU A 20 -3.93 6.77 0.38
C LEU A 20 -5.27 7.23 0.95
N THR A 21 -5.97 6.31 1.61
CA THR A 21 -7.12 6.61 2.46
C THR A 21 -6.77 6.25 3.89
N THR A 22 -6.57 7.27 4.71
CA THR A 22 -6.28 7.09 6.14
C THR A 22 -7.50 6.57 6.86
N GLY A 23 -7.33 5.55 7.68
CA GLY A 23 -8.41 4.89 8.39
C GLY A 23 -8.02 4.58 9.83
N LEU A 24 -9.04 4.41 10.68
CA LEU A 24 -8.87 3.89 12.03
C LEU A 24 -9.78 2.68 12.18
N ARG A 25 -9.24 1.61 12.75
CA ARG A 25 -10.04 0.46 13.17
C ARG A 25 -10.27 0.55 14.66
N SER A 26 -11.54 0.61 15.06
CA SER A 26 -11.92 0.54 16.46
C SER A 26 -11.72 -0.89 16.96
N THR A 27 -10.88 -1.06 17.98
CA THR A 27 -10.68 -2.34 18.67
C THR A 27 -11.05 -2.19 20.14
N ARG A 28 -10.98 -3.28 20.94
CA ARG A 28 -11.27 -3.23 22.39
C ARG A 28 -10.24 -2.37 23.17
N HIS A 29 -9.12 -2.01 22.55
CA HIS A 29 -8.06 -1.13 23.05
C HIS A 29 -7.73 -0.07 21.97
N PRO A 30 -6.78 0.89 22.15
CA PRO A 30 -6.85 2.17 21.44
C PRO A 30 -6.91 1.99 19.91
N PRO A 31 -7.55 2.94 19.19
CA PRO A 31 -7.71 2.83 17.74
C PRO A 31 -6.36 2.57 17.08
N VAL A 32 -6.32 1.55 16.23
CA VAL A 32 -5.13 1.23 15.42
C VAL A 32 -5.29 1.81 14.02
N GLY A 33 -4.21 2.33 13.47
CA GLY A 33 -4.17 2.83 12.09
C GLY A 33 -4.61 1.72 11.14
N ASN A 34 -5.50 2.01 10.22
CA ASN A 34 -6.02 1.06 9.25
C ASN A 34 -6.10 1.74 7.89
N ASP A 35 -4.93 2.12 7.40
CA ASP A 35 -4.81 2.88 6.16
C ASP A 35 -4.93 1.93 4.97
N GLN A 36 -5.70 2.36 3.98
CA GLN A 36 -5.80 1.68 2.70
C GLN A 36 -4.95 2.42 1.68
N LEU A 37 -4.06 1.71 1.02
CA LEU A 37 -3.20 2.20 -0.05
C LEU A 37 -3.59 1.51 -1.35
N VAL A 38 -3.88 2.28 -2.39
CA VAL A 38 -4.06 1.75 -3.75
C VAL A 38 -2.86 2.18 -4.58
N ILE A 39 -2.03 1.22 -5.02
CA ILE A 39 -0.95 1.50 -5.98
C ILE A 39 -1.53 1.39 -7.39
N LEU A 40 -1.48 2.48 -8.14
CA LEU A 40 -2.09 2.56 -9.47
C LEU A 40 -1.42 1.59 -10.45
N HIS A 41 -2.19 1.07 -11.40
CA HIS A 41 -1.65 0.22 -12.45
C HIS A 41 -0.64 0.98 -13.32
N SER A 42 0.55 0.41 -13.41
CA SER A 42 1.63 0.83 -14.29
C SER A 42 2.42 -0.41 -14.72
N GLN A 43 3.32 -0.27 -15.68
CA GLN A 43 4.21 -1.39 -16.03
C GLN A 43 5.03 -1.86 -14.83
N LEU A 44 5.46 -0.91 -13.99
CA LEU A 44 6.25 -1.17 -12.79
C LEU A 44 5.43 -1.87 -11.69
N SER A 45 4.25 -1.35 -11.35
CA SER A 45 3.43 -2.00 -10.31
C SER A 45 2.97 -3.39 -10.74
N LYS A 46 2.73 -3.61 -12.04
CA LYS A 46 2.48 -4.95 -12.58
C LYS A 46 3.67 -5.89 -12.36
N SER A 47 4.90 -5.47 -12.65
CA SER A 47 6.07 -6.33 -12.44
C SER A 47 6.33 -6.66 -10.98
N PHE A 48 5.86 -5.82 -10.06
CA PHE A 48 6.02 -6.02 -8.62
C PHE A 48 4.92 -6.87 -7.99
N PHE A 49 3.67 -6.76 -8.44
CA PHE A 49 2.52 -7.25 -7.67
C PHE A 49 1.62 -8.27 -8.39
N SER A 50 1.75 -8.47 -9.71
CA SER A 50 0.79 -9.30 -10.47
C SER A 50 0.75 -10.77 -10.07
N ASP A 51 1.86 -11.30 -9.57
CA ASP A 51 2.05 -12.71 -9.20
C ASP A 51 2.07 -12.94 -7.68
N LYS A 52 1.76 -11.89 -6.90
CA LYS A 52 1.92 -11.91 -5.45
C LYS A 52 0.69 -12.47 -4.76
N ALA A 53 0.94 -13.19 -3.66
CA ALA A 53 -0.12 -13.87 -2.94
C ALA A 53 -0.99 -12.88 -2.15
N TYR A 54 -2.25 -13.24 -1.94
CA TYR A 54 -3.13 -12.56 -0.99
C TYR A 54 -2.47 -12.50 0.41
N MET A 55 -2.58 -11.35 1.08
CA MET A 55 -1.94 -11.02 2.35
C MET A 55 -0.41 -11.04 2.35
N GLN A 56 0.25 -11.06 1.19
CA GLN A 56 1.68 -10.79 1.14
C GLN A 56 1.97 -9.37 1.64
N VAL A 57 2.95 -9.24 2.53
CA VAL A 57 3.34 -7.97 3.17
C VAL A 57 4.37 -7.25 2.32
N PHE A 58 4.16 -5.95 2.14
CA PHE A 58 5.09 -5.03 1.51
C PHE A 58 5.30 -3.84 2.43
N ASP A 59 6.56 -3.46 2.59
CA ASP A 59 6.93 -2.32 3.40
C ASP A 59 7.11 -1.09 2.49
N PHE A 60 6.20 -0.13 2.60
CA PHE A 60 6.17 1.06 1.76
C PHE A 60 6.64 2.30 2.50
N SER A 61 7.42 3.13 1.82
CA SER A 61 7.55 4.55 2.18
C SER A 61 6.62 5.37 1.29
N LEU A 62 5.86 6.28 1.90
CA LEU A 62 4.90 7.16 1.23
C LEU A 62 5.44 8.59 1.29
N ASP A 63 5.63 9.24 0.13
CA ASP A 63 6.17 10.59 -0.01
C ASP A 63 7.56 10.79 0.65
N GLY A 64 8.32 9.70 0.82
CA GLY A 64 9.62 9.73 1.52
C GLY A 64 9.53 9.77 3.04
N ALA A 65 8.36 9.49 3.62
CA ALA A 65 8.17 9.30 5.06
C ALA A 65 8.69 7.94 5.54
N ASP A 66 8.48 7.67 6.83
CA ASP A 66 8.80 6.38 7.44
C ASP A 66 8.07 5.22 6.75
N PHE A 67 8.68 4.06 6.90
CA PHE A 67 8.25 2.80 6.33
C PHE A 67 7.10 2.20 7.12
N THR A 68 6.07 1.72 6.41
CA THR A 68 4.88 1.10 6.98
C THR A 68 4.53 -0.17 6.23
N ASP A 69 4.23 -1.24 6.97
CA ASP A 69 3.79 -2.51 6.41
C ASP A 69 2.35 -2.43 5.89
N PHE A 70 2.15 -2.95 4.68
CA PHE A 70 0.85 -3.08 4.04
C PHE A 70 0.66 -4.48 3.47
N TYR A 71 -0.53 -5.04 3.65
CA TYR A 71 -0.92 -6.36 3.16
C TYR A 71 -1.65 -6.23 1.84
N LEU A 72 -1.21 -6.95 0.80
CA LEU A 72 -1.91 -7.00 -0.49
C LEU A 72 -3.26 -7.72 -0.32
N LEU A 73 -4.36 -7.03 -0.57
CA LEU A 73 -5.71 -7.58 -0.43
C LEU A 73 -6.34 -7.97 -1.76
N ALA A 74 -6.17 -7.15 -2.80
CA ALA A 74 -6.80 -7.37 -4.08
C ALA A 74 -6.10 -6.57 -5.18
N SER A 75 -6.54 -6.79 -6.42
CA SER A 75 -6.31 -5.87 -7.54
C SER A 75 -7.65 -5.64 -8.23
N ASP A 76 -7.90 -4.41 -8.64
CA ASP A 76 -9.07 -4.02 -9.42
C ASP A 76 -8.65 -3.26 -10.69
N GLU A 77 -9.59 -2.56 -11.33
CA GLU A 77 -9.33 -1.76 -12.53
C GLU A 77 -8.43 -0.54 -12.29
N GLN A 78 -8.35 -0.03 -11.06
CA GLN A 78 -7.53 1.14 -10.72
C GLN A 78 -6.11 0.73 -10.35
N GLY A 79 -5.96 -0.33 -9.55
CA GLY A 79 -4.70 -0.61 -8.89
C GLY A 79 -4.65 -1.90 -8.09
N TYR A 80 -3.55 -2.03 -7.36
CA TYR A 80 -3.35 -3.02 -6.32
C TYR A 80 -3.74 -2.41 -4.98
N ILE A 81 -4.64 -3.08 -4.25
CA ILE A 81 -5.22 -2.60 -3.00
C ILE A 81 -4.46 -3.24 -1.84
N PHE A 82 -3.98 -2.40 -0.92
CA PHE A 82 -3.28 -2.81 0.28
C PHE A 82 -3.88 -2.18 1.53
N GLN A 83 -3.65 -2.83 2.68
CA GLN A 83 -4.18 -2.41 3.97
C GLN A 83 -3.12 -2.56 5.06
N SER A 84 -2.94 -1.56 5.94
CA SER A 84 -1.89 -1.61 6.96
C SER A 84 -2.21 -2.57 8.13
N ASN A 85 -3.49 -2.77 8.47
CA ASN A 85 -3.96 -3.64 9.55
C ASN A 85 -5.29 -4.34 9.21
N PRO A 86 -5.31 -5.26 8.21
CA PRO A 86 -6.52 -5.87 7.67
C PRO A 86 -7.41 -6.59 8.71
#